data_AF-A0A9J7BRP7-F1
#
_entry.id   AF-A0A9J7BRP7-F1
#
_cell.length_a   1.000
_cell.length_b   1.000
_cell.length_c   1.000
_cell.angle_alpha   90.00
_cell.angle_beta   90.00
_cell.angle_gamma   90.00
#
_symmetry.space_group_name_H-M   'P 1'
#
loop_
_entity.id
_entity.type
_entity.pdbx_description
1 polymer ?
#
loop_
_entity_poly.entity_id
_entity_poly.type
_entity_poly.pdbx_seq_one_letter_code
_entity_poly.pdbx_strand_id
1 'polypeptide(L)'
;MPEIFKEAKLKIQRAEKHINDLNRMIDAFVAGRNHEVFIEHDSDGGDDLLKVKAISSLPDDFAMVLGDAVHNLHTALDFVINEIEFRTTGEMTDHTKFPIYPTWQTLVGAVNGGFKKKAPKEVIDCIVQVVQPYITGNGETLYGLHRMDIADKHQLLLTKAEFNFINGICYEDDAGIENALDTWLVIPGKVASMRLSGCRNAKITNQGNAAYRIMFDQPRPFTCSHPFAHQEVIWVLYCLWGLVGRTIGEIERAYALSQI
;
A
#
# COMPACT_ATOMS: atom_id res chain seq x y z
N MET A 1 34.79 10.79 -6.49
CA MET A 1 33.66 11.58 -7.04
C MET A 1 32.62 11.73 -5.94
N PRO A 2 31.95 12.89 -5.82
CA PRO A 2 30.83 13.03 -4.90
C PRO A 2 29.76 11.98 -5.24
N GLU A 3 29.12 11.42 -4.22
CA GLU A 3 28.01 10.48 -4.37
C GLU A 3 26.89 11.12 -5.20
N ILE A 4 26.46 10.45 -6.27
CA ILE A 4 25.34 10.89 -7.10
C ILE A 4 24.02 10.39 -6.49
N PHE A 5 22.94 11.14 -6.70
CA PHE A 5 21.57 10.82 -6.26
C PHE A 5 21.40 10.74 -4.74
N LYS A 6 22.17 11.54 -3.99
CA LYS A 6 22.09 11.57 -2.52
C LYS A 6 20.68 11.92 -2.03
N GLU A 7 20.07 12.95 -2.60
CA GLU A 7 18.73 13.42 -2.22
C GLU A 7 17.66 12.35 -2.52
N ALA A 8 17.77 11.66 -3.66
CA ALA A 8 16.89 10.55 -3.99
C ALA A 8 17.02 9.37 -3.01
N LYS A 9 18.25 9.05 -2.58
CA LYS A 9 18.50 8.03 -1.54
C LYS A 9 17.89 8.42 -0.19
N LEU A 10 17.99 9.70 0.20
CA LEU A 10 17.33 10.22 1.41
C LEU A 10 15.80 10.08 1.33
N LYS A 11 15.20 10.33 0.16
CA LYS A 11 13.76 10.12 -0.07
C LYS A 11 13.36 8.64 0.06
N ILE A 12 14.14 7.72 -0.49
CA ILE A 12 13.92 6.26 -0.31
C ILE A 12 13.98 5.87 1.17
N GLN A 13 14.99 6.33 1.91
CA GLN A 13 15.12 6.06 3.35
C GLN A 13 13.95 6.64 4.14
N ARG A 14 13.47 7.82 3.76
CA ARG A 14 12.28 8.43 4.38
C ARG A 14 11.04 7.60 4.13
N ALA A 15 10.83 7.12 2.89
CA ALA A 15 9.73 6.22 2.58
C ALA A 15 9.80 4.92 3.39
N GLU A 16 10.97 4.30 3.49
CA GLU A 16 11.18 3.09 4.30
C GLU A 16 10.77 3.29 5.76
N LYS A 17 11.14 4.45 6.35
CA LYS A 17 10.71 4.80 7.71
C LYS A 17 9.18 4.84 7.81
N HIS A 18 8.50 5.51 6.88
CA HIS A 18 7.04 5.58 6.88
C HIS A 18 6.39 4.20 6.71
N ILE A 19 6.93 3.33 5.85
CA ILE A 19 6.43 1.95 5.68
C ILE A 19 6.56 1.15 6.99
N ASN A 20 7.69 1.28 7.67
CA ASN A 20 7.89 0.65 8.98
C ASN A 20 6.94 1.21 10.05
N ASP A 21 6.68 2.51 10.03
CA ASP A 21 5.74 3.15 10.95
C ASP A 21 4.30 2.66 10.71
N LEU A 22 3.87 2.51 9.44
CA LEU A 22 2.57 1.91 9.10
C LEU A 22 2.44 0.48 9.63
N ASN A 23 3.49 -0.33 9.50
CA ASN A 23 3.48 -1.69 10.03
C ASN A 23 3.29 -1.70 11.56
N ARG A 24 4.02 -0.82 12.27
CA ARG A 24 3.86 -0.67 13.73
C ARG A 24 2.48 -0.19 14.13
N MET A 25 1.86 0.69 13.34
CA MET A 25 0.50 1.15 13.59
C MET A 25 -0.51 0.01 13.48
N ILE A 26 -0.33 -0.90 12.50
CA ILE A 26 -1.16 -2.12 12.38
C ILE A 26 -0.93 -3.03 13.57
N ASP A 27 0.33 -3.30 13.93
CA ASP A 27 0.66 -4.18 15.05
C ASP A 27 0.07 -3.64 16.37
N ALA A 28 0.18 -2.34 16.61
CA ALA A 28 -0.41 -1.68 17.79
C ALA A 28 -1.95 -1.74 17.79
N PHE A 29 -2.57 -1.58 16.62
CA PHE A 29 -4.01 -1.68 16.48
C PHE A 29 -4.53 -3.11 16.70
N VAL A 30 -3.81 -4.11 16.18
CA VAL A 30 -4.11 -5.53 16.37
C VAL A 30 -3.95 -5.95 17.83
N ALA A 31 -2.91 -5.44 18.51
CA ALA A 31 -2.66 -5.71 19.94
C ALA A 31 -3.71 -5.09 20.88
N GLY A 32 -4.45 -4.08 20.40
CA GLY A 32 -5.57 -3.48 21.13
C GLY A 32 -6.84 -4.34 21.06
N ARG A 33 -7.82 -4.05 21.93
CA ARG A 33 -9.17 -4.62 21.81
C ARG A 33 -9.95 -3.85 20.74
N ASN A 34 -10.10 -4.47 19.58
CA ASN A 34 -10.65 -3.84 18.37
C ASN A 34 -11.95 -4.49 17.86
N HIS A 35 -12.38 -5.56 18.51
CA HIS A 35 -13.66 -6.23 18.31
C HIS A 35 -14.30 -6.60 19.65
N GLU A 36 -15.58 -6.91 19.59
CA GLU A 36 -16.35 -7.42 20.71
C GLU A 36 -17.20 -8.61 20.24
N VAL A 37 -17.08 -9.72 20.97
CA VAL A 37 -17.94 -10.90 20.88
C VAL A 37 -18.89 -10.92 22.08
N PHE A 38 -20.18 -11.01 21.81
CA PHE A 38 -21.21 -11.02 22.86
C PHE A 38 -22.38 -11.94 22.49
N ILE A 39 -23.12 -12.37 23.50
CA ILE A 39 -24.36 -13.15 23.34
C ILE A 39 -25.55 -12.21 23.47
N GLU A 40 -26.48 -12.31 22.53
CA GLU A 40 -27.81 -11.75 22.66
C GLU A 40 -28.78 -12.90 22.94
N HIS A 41 -29.32 -12.89 24.16
CA HIS A 41 -30.31 -13.87 24.60
C HIS A 41 -31.68 -13.55 24.02
N ASP A 42 -32.38 -14.58 23.56
CA ASP A 42 -33.78 -14.44 23.14
C ASP A 42 -34.68 -14.37 24.37
N SER A 43 -35.34 -13.21 24.56
CA SER A 43 -36.23 -12.96 25.69
C SER A 43 -37.46 -13.88 25.73
N ASP A 44 -37.83 -14.49 24.59
CA ASP A 44 -38.98 -15.38 24.46
C ASP A 44 -38.59 -16.87 24.61
N GLY A 45 -37.35 -17.14 25.03
CA GLY A 45 -36.86 -18.50 25.32
C GLY A 45 -36.37 -19.27 24.08
N GLY A 46 -36.07 -18.56 23.00
CA GLY A 46 -35.40 -19.10 21.81
C GLY A 46 -33.90 -19.35 22.00
N ASP A 47 -33.24 -19.74 20.91
CA ASP A 47 -31.80 -19.98 20.87
C ASP A 47 -31.00 -18.66 20.98
N ASP A 48 -29.85 -18.70 21.65
CA ASP A 48 -28.92 -17.58 21.77
C ASP A 48 -28.33 -17.18 20.41
N LEU A 49 -28.11 -15.87 20.23
CA LEU A 49 -27.39 -15.31 19.10
C LEU A 49 -25.99 -14.87 19.53
N LEU A 50 -24.98 -15.49 18.93
CA LEU A 50 -23.61 -15.00 19.04
C LEU A 50 -23.40 -13.87 18.03
N LYS A 51 -22.95 -12.72 18.53
CA LYS A 51 -22.71 -11.52 17.74
C LYS A 51 -21.28 -11.06 17.84
N VAL A 52 -20.73 -10.62 16.71
CA VAL A 52 -19.39 -10.07 16.61
C VAL A 52 -19.45 -8.73 15.88
N LYS A 53 -18.82 -7.70 16.44
CA LYS A 53 -18.70 -6.39 15.80
C LYS A 53 -17.30 -5.81 15.97
N ALA A 54 -16.85 -5.04 14.99
CA ALA A 54 -15.68 -4.19 15.15
C ALA A 54 -16.06 -2.98 16.01
N ILE A 55 -15.21 -2.63 16.98
CA ILE A 55 -15.46 -1.51 17.91
C ILE A 55 -14.48 -0.34 17.72
N SER A 56 -13.47 -0.52 16.87
CA SER A 56 -12.52 0.52 16.47
C SER A 56 -12.16 0.37 14.99
N SER A 57 -11.75 1.47 14.37
CA SER A 57 -11.15 1.51 13.04
C SER A 57 -9.68 1.88 13.12
N LEU A 58 -8.94 1.66 12.03
CA LEU A 58 -7.58 2.18 11.93
C LEU A 58 -7.55 3.71 12.14
N PRO A 59 -6.50 4.24 12.80
CA PRO A 59 -6.35 5.69 12.96
C PRO A 59 -6.26 6.43 11.62
N ASP A 60 -6.82 7.64 11.56
CA ASP A 60 -6.76 8.52 10.38
C ASP A 60 -5.31 8.81 9.95
N ASP A 61 -4.41 8.94 10.93
CA ASP A 61 -2.96 9.11 10.73
C ASP A 61 -2.35 8.04 9.82
N PHE A 62 -2.94 6.83 9.75
CA PHE A 62 -2.45 5.78 8.86
C PHE A 62 -2.50 6.22 7.40
N ALA A 63 -3.57 6.89 6.98
CA ALA A 63 -3.70 7.36 5.61
C ALA A 63 -2.69 8.48 5.29
N MET A 64 -2.41 9.35 6.28
CA MET A 64 -1.40 10.40 6.15
C MET A 64 0.00 9.81 5.95
N VAL A 65 0.39 8.84 6.79
CA VAL A 65 1.71 8.19 6.71
C VAL A 65 1.82 7.36 5.42
N LEU A 66 0.72 6.77 4.93
CA LEU A 66 0.66 6.09 3.64
C LEU A 66 0.95 7.03 2.48
N GLY A 67 0.26 8.17 2.42
CA GLY A 67 0.51 9.22 1.44
C GLY A 67 1.97 9.68 1.44
N ASP A 68 2.53 9.93 2.63
CA ASP A 68 3.93 10.30 2.80
C ASP A 68 4.90 9.24 2.26
N ALA A 69 4.65 7.95 2.51
CA ALA A 69 5.49 6.87 1.99
C ALA A 69 5.48 6.86 0.46
N VAL A 70 4.28 6.90 -0.15
CA VAL A 70 4.06 6.91 -1.60
C VAL A 70 4.72 8.12 -2.24
N HIS A 71 4.51 9.31 -1.68
CA HIS A 71 5.06 10.55 -2.18
C HIS A 71 6.60 10.57 -2.13
N ASN A 72 7.19 10.09 -1.04
CA ASN A 72 8.66 10.01 -0.95
C ASN A 72 9.25 9.02 -1.96
N LEU A 73 8.59 7.87 -2.22
CA LEU A 73 9.02 6.94 -3.27
C LEU A 73 8.93 7.55 -4.67
N HIS A 74 7.82 8.22 -4.98
CA HIS A 74 7.62 8.85 -6.29
C HIS A 74 8.62 9.99 -6.51
N THR A 75 8.74 10.90 -5.54
CA THR A 75 9.66 12.04 -5.65
C THR A 75 11.13 11.64 -5.70
N ALA A 76 11.53 10.49 -5.13
CA ALA A 76 12.90 9.99 -5.28
C ALA A 76 13.31 9.85 -6.76
N LEU A 77 12.39 9.43 -7.63
CA LEU A 77 12.62 9.33 -9.08
C LEU A 77 12.76 10.72 -9.72
N ASP A 78 11.97 11.69 -9.28
CA ASP A 78 12.07 13.07 -9.75
C ASP A 78 13.42 13.71 -9.35
N PHE A 79 13.91 13.46 -8.13
CA PHE A 79 15.22 13.93 -7.68
C PHE A 79 16.36 13.42 -8.57
N VAL A 80 16.34 12.14 -8.95
CA VAL A 80 17.33 11.57 -9.88
C VAL A 80 17.36 12.34 -11.20
N ILE A 81 16.18 12.59 -11.77
CA ILE A 81 16.07 13.19 -13.10
C ILE A 81 16.38 14.69 -13.08
N ASN A 82 16.02 15.39 -12.01
CA ASN A 82 16.42 16.79 -11.81
C ASN A 82 17.94 16.93 -11.63
N GLU A 83 18.59 16.02 -10.89
CA GLU A 83 20.04 16.03 -10.76
C GLU A 83 20.74 15.75 -12.11
N ILE A 84 20.22 14.79 -12.90
CA ILE A 84 20.72 14.51 -14.25
C ILE A 84 20.56 15.73 -15.15
N GLU A 85 19.41 16.41 -15.12
CA GLU A 85 19.20 17.65 -15.88
C GLU A 85 20.24 18.69 -15.50
N PHE A 86 20.37 19.02 -14.22
CA PHE A 86 21.31 20.02 -13.74
C PHE A 86 22.75 19.72 -14.18
N ARG A 87 23.18 18.45 -14.09
CA ARG A 87 24.52 18.03 -14.53
C ARG A 87 24.70 18.06 -16.05
N THR A 88 23.63 17.95 -16.82
CA THR A 88 23.66 17.94 -18.29
C THR A 88 23.58 19.35 -18.88
N THR A 89 22.77 20.23 -18.28
CA THR A 89 22.44 21.56 -18.85
C THR A 89 23.02 22.72 -18.04
N GLY A 90 23.40 22.49 -16.78
CA GLY A 90 23.77 23.55 -15.84
C GLY A 90 22.56 24.23 -15.16
N GLU A 91 21.33 23.82 -15.48
CA GLU A 91 20.09 24.44 -14.99
C GLU A 91 19.12 23.37 -14.48
N MET A 92 18.36 23.70 -13.43
CA MET A 92 17.25 22.88 -12.94
C MET A 92 15.95 23.61 -13.23
N THR A 93 14.95 22.91 -13.77
CA THR A 93 13.66 23.53 -14.14
C THR A 93 12.50 22.96 -13.33
N ASP A 94 11.51 23.79 -13.02
CA ASP A 94 10.31 23.39 -12.25
C ASP A 94 9.40 22.38 -12.97
N HIS A 95 9.73 22.01 -14.21
CA HIS A 95 8.93 21.15 -15.07
C HIS A 95 9.54 19.76 -15.28
N THR A 96 10.74 19.52 -14.74
CA THR A 96 11.43 18.23 -14.90
C THR A 96 10.93 17.23 -13.86
N LYS A 97 10.46 16.10 -14.38
CA LYS A 97 9.94 14.98 -13.60
C LYS A 97 10.29 13.66 -14.27
N PHE A 98 10.32 12.59 -13.50
CA PHE A 98 10.54 11.26 -14.01
C PHE A 98 9.46 10.90 -15.04
N PRO A 99 9.84 10.46 -16.25
CA PRO A 99 8.89 10.25 -17.33
C PRO A 99 8.09 8.96 -17.11
N ILE A 100 6.88 9.08 -16.58
CA ILE A 100 5.92 7.98 -16.40
C ILE A 100 4.67 8.32 -17.20
N TYR A 101 4.24 7.42 -18.08
CA TYR A 101 3.15 7.70 -19.02
C TYR A 101 2.26 6.48 -19.24
N PRO A 102 1.00 6.64 -19.68
CA PRO A 102 0.09 5.52 -19.84
C PRO A 102 0.54 4.50 -20.91
N THR A 103 1.28 4.95 -21.94
CA THR A 103 1.68 4.11 -23.07
C THR A 103 3.13 4.34 -23.49
N TRP A 104 3.70 3.36 -24.19
CA TRP A 104 5.01 3.48 -24.82
C TRP A 104 5.10 4.69 -25.77
N GLN A 105 4.08 4.94 -26.59
CA GLN A 105 4.07 6.05 -27.55
C GLN A 105 4.13 7.41 -26.84
N THR A 106 3.38 7.56 -25.75
CA THR A 106 3.36 8.81 -24.97
C THR A 106 4.66 9.02 -24.19
N LEU A 107 5.24 7.94 -23.65
CA LEU A 107 6.57 7.96 -23.05
C LEU A 107 7.63 8.41 -24.07
N VAL A 108 7.70 7.76 -25.23
CA VAL A 108 8.68 8.07 -26.27
C VAL A 108 8.50 9.50 -26.80
N GLY A 109 7.26 9.96 -26.98
CA GLY A 109 6.97 11.33 -27.38
C GLY A 109 7.48 12.36 -26.36
N ALA A 110 7.24 12.12 -25.06
CA ALA A 110 7.72 13.00 -24.00
C ALA A 110 9.26 13.02 -23.91
N VAL A 111 9.87 11.83 -24.03
CA VAL A 111 11.33 11.69 -23.95
C VAL A 111 12.02 12.34 -25.14
N ASN A 112 11.51 12.14 -26.37
CA ASN A 112 12.07 12.74 -27.58
C ASN A 112 11.85 14.26 -27.69
N GLY A 113 10.81 14.78 -27.03
CA GLY A 113 10.52 16.20 -26.97
C GLY A 113 11.34 16.90 -25.89
N GLY A 114 10.70 17.17 -24.76
CA GLY A 114 11.26 18.03 -23.70
C GLY A 114 12.43 17.42 -22.93
N PHE A 115 12.53 16.09 -22.88
CA PHE A 115 13.56 15.41 -22.07
C PHE A 115 14.86 15.13 -22.83
N LYS A 116 14.81 15.11 -24.17
CA LYS A 116 15.93 14.67 -25.02
C LYS A 116 17.23 15.45 -24.81
N LYS A 117 17.12 16.73 -24.46
CA LYS A 117 18.26 17.63 -24.21
C LYS A 117 18.64 17.73 -22.73
N LYS A 118 17.88 17.07 -21.85
CA LYS A 118 17.99 17.15 -20.39
C LYS A 118 18.71 15.95 -19.80
N ALA A 119 18.96 14.89 -20.57
CA ALA A 119 19.66 13.71 -20.10
C ALA A 119 20.52 13.10 -21.21
N PRO A 120 21.60 12.38 -20.86
CA PRO A 120 22.38 11.60 -21.80
C PRO A 120 21.55 10.52 -22.50
N LYS A 121 22.01 10.09 -23.68
CA LYS A 121 21.30 9.11 -24.50
C LYS A 121 21.14 7.77 -23.76
N GLU A 122 22.16 7.36 -23.01
CA GLU A 122 22.21 6.11 -22.26
C GLU A 122 21.11 6.07 -21.18
N VAL A 123 20.88 7.19 -20.50
CA VAL A 123 19.79 7.34 -19.52
C VAL A 123 18.42 7.28 -20.21
N ILE A 124 18.27 7.98 -21.33
CA ILE A 124 17.05 7.96 -22.14
C ILE A 124 16.74 6.53 -22.60
N ASP A 125 17.73 5.83 -23.14
CA ASP A 125 17.59 4.45 -23.60
C ASP A 125 17.25 3.51 -22.43
N CYS A 126 17.88 3.69 -21.27
CA CYS A 126 17.57 2.93 -20.05
C CYS A 126 16.09 3.11 -19.66
N ILE A 127 15.59 4.35 -19.61
CA ILE A 127 14.20 4.64 -19.26
C ILE A 127 13.23 3.99 -20.27
N VAL A 128 13.49 4.16 -21.58
CA VAL A 128 12.56 3.73 -22.63
C VAL A 128 12.59 2.23 -22.85
N GLN A 129 13.77 1.60 -22.80
CA GLN A 129 13.97 0.20 -23.19
C GLN A 129 14.01 -0.76 -22.00
N VAL A 130 14.53 -0.32 -20.85
CA VAL A 130 14.70 -1.17 -19.66
C VAL A 130 13.59 -0.93 -18.66
N VAL A 131 13.44 0.32 -18.19
CA VAL A 131 12.49 0.67 -17.13
C VAL A 131 11.05 0.59 -17.61
N GLN A 132 10.76 1.09 -18.83
CA GLN A 132 9.44 1.02 -19.45
C GLN A 132 8.26 1.42 -18.51
N PRO A 133 8.26 2.65 -17.93
CA PRO A 133 7.29 3.08 -16.93
C PRO A 133 5.92 3.43 -17.53
N TYR A 134 5.22 2.42 -18.05
CA TYR A 134 3.88 2.50 -18.62
C TYR A 134 3.07 1.22 -18.36
N ILE A 135 1.75 1.25 -18.60
CA ILE A 135 0.79 0.23 -18.15
C ILE A 135 1.13 -1.20 -18.62
N THR A 136 1.70 -1.36 -19.81
CA THR A 136 2.04 -2.69 -20.36
C THR A 136 3.56 -2.93 -20.43
N GLY A 137 4.34 -2.09 -19.77
CA GLY A 137 5.79 -2.16 -19.76
C GLY A 137 6.33 -2.82 -18.50
N ASN A 138 7.63 -3.09 -18.47
CA ASN A 138 8.32 -3.61 -17.29
C ASN A 138 8.10 -2.74 -16.03
N GLY A 139 7.82 -1.45 -16.20
CA GLY A 139 7.56 -0.48 -15.15
C GLY A 139 6.08 -0.21 -14.89
N GLU A 140 5.16 -1.12 -15.24
CA GLU A 140 3.72 -0.99 -14.91
C GLU A 140 3.52 -0.68 -13.41
N THR A 141 4.30 -1.32 -12.55
CA THR A 141 4.25 -1.06 -11.11
C THR A 141 4.66 0.38 -10.74
N LEU A 142 5.62 1.00 -11.44
CA LEU A 142 5.97 2.42 -11.27
C LEU A 142 4.85 3.34 -11.77
N TYR A 143 4.13 2.94 -12.82
CA TYR A 143 2.92 3.63 -13.25
C TYR A 143 1.83 3.57 -12.17
N GLY A 144 1.68 2.43 -11.49
CA GLY A 144 0.82 2.31 -10.30
C GLY A 144 1.20 3.30 -9.19
N LEU A 145 2.50 3.37 -8.83
CA LEU A 145 3.02 4.36 -7.88
C LEU A 145 2.68 5.80 -8.27
N HIS A 146 2.87 6.14 -9.55
CA HIS A 146 2.52 7.46 -10.07
C HIS A 146 1.04 7.78 -9.89
N ARG A 147 0.15 6.81 -10.15
CA ARG A 147 -1.28 6.98 -9.92
C ARG A 147 -1.63 7.15 -8.45
N MET A 148 -0.91 6.49 -7.55
CA MET A 148 -1.09 6.63 -6.11
C MET A 148 -0.71 8.04 -5.63
N ASP A 149 0.45 8.56 -6.07
CA ASP A 149 0.90 9.92 -5.73
C ASP A 149 -0.05 11.00 -6.28
N ILE A 150 -0.58 10.82 -7.49
CA ILE A 150 -1.61 11.71 -8.04
C ILE A 150 -2.90 11.62 -7.20
N ALA A 151 -3.33 10.40 -6.87
CA ALA A 151 -4.55 10.19 -6.12
C ALA A 151 -4.48 10.89 -4.77
N ASP A 152 -3.41 10.68 -4.00
CA ASP A 152 -3.22 11.25 -2.67
C ASP A 152 -3.35 12.78 -2.63
N LYS A 153 -2.89 13.47 -3.68
CA LYS A 153 -3.00 14.94 -3.82
C LYS A 153 -4.44 15.43 -3.95
N HIS A 154 -5.33 14.62 -4.51
CA HIS A 154 -6.72 15.01 -4.79
C HIS A 154 -7.71 14.36 -3.83
N GLN A 155 -7.34 13.21 -3.29
CA GLN A 155 -8.14 12.37 -2.42
C GLN A 155 -7.13 11.72 -1.48
N LEU A 156 -7.19 12.07 -0.19
CA LEU A 156 -6.43 11.35 0.83
C LEU A 156 -6.61 9.86 0.55
N LEU A 157 -5.51 9.08 0.49
CA LEU A 157 -5.52 7.63 0.23
C LEU A 157 -6.25 6.88 1.38
N LEU A 158 -7.55 7.14 1.52
CA LEU A 158 -8.46 6.71 2.59
C LEU A 158 -9.19 5.42 2.24
N THR A 159 -9.20 5.02 0.99
CA THR A 159 -10.00 3.90 0.51
C THR A 159 -9.25 2.62 0.77
N LYS A 160 -9.37 2.20 2.02
CA LYS A 160 -9.01 0.88 2.50
C LYS A 160 -10.25 0.02 2.36
N ALA A 161 -10.13 -1.11 1.70
CA ALA A 161 -10.96 -2.23 2.10
C ALA A 161 -10.32 -2.80 3.36
N GLU A 162 -10.89 -2.46 4.52
CA GLU A 162 -10.50 -3.01 5.82
C GLU A 162 -11.31 -4.29 6.06
N PHE A 163 -10.61 -5.42 6.15
CA PHE A 163 -11.22 -6.70 6.46
C PHE A 163 -10.70 -7.20 7.81
N ASN A 164 -11.62 -7.40 8.74
CA ASN A 164 -11.30 -7.82 10.11
C ASN A 164 -11.72 -9.27 10.26
N PHE A 165 -10.73 -10.15 10.39
CA PHE A 165 -10.96 -11.58 10.55
C PHE A 165 -10.78 -11.94 12.02
N ILE A 166 -11.82 -12.46 12.67
CA ILE A 166 -11.73 -12.92 14.06
C ILE A 166 -11.59 -14.43 14.07
N ASN A 167 -10.53 -14.92 14.72
CA ASN A 167 -10.17 -16.34 14.77
C ASN A 167 -10.16 -16.86 16.20
N GLY A 168 -10.59 -18.10 16.42
CA GLY A 168 -10.47 -18.78 17.71
C GLY A 168 -11.45 -18.29 18.77
N ILE A 169 -12.64 -17.85 18.35
CA ILE A 169 -13.74 -17.58 19.27
C ILE A 169 -14.19 -18.93 19.87
N CYS A 170 -14.37 -18.97 21.19
CA CYS A 170 -14.90 -20.14 21.89
C CYS A 170 -16.08 -19.73 22.79
N TYR A 171 -17.04 -20.64 22.92
CA TYR A 171 -18.14 -20.50 23.86
C TYR A 171 -18.43 -21.83 24.57
N GLU A 172 -18.92 -21.74 25.80
CA GLU A 172 -19.46 -22.85 26.56
C GLU A 172 -20.98 -22.91 26.34
N ASP A 173 -21.50 -24.10 26.05
CA ASP A 173 -22.93 -24.34 25.87
C ASP A 173 -23.66 -24.67 27.20
N ASP A 174 -24.96 -24.91 27.12
CA ASP A 174 -25.82 -25.21 28.27
C ASP A 174 -25.37 -26.48 29.04
N ALA A 175 -24.62 -27.38 28.41
CA ALA A 175 -24.08 -28.59 29.01
C ALA A 175 -22.67 -28.40 29.61
N GLY A 176 -22.11 -27.19 29.53
CA GLY A 176 -20.75 -26.91 29.96
C GLY A 176 -19.68 -27.37 28.96
N ILE A 177 -20.06 -27.68 27.72
CA ILE A 177 -19.13 -28.13 26.68
C ILE A 177 -18.57 -26.91 25.95
N GLU A 178 -17.24 -26.85 25.84
CA GLU A 178 -16.56 -25.81 25.08
C GLU A 178 -16.60 -26.11 23.57
N ASN A 179 -17.03 -25.11 22.81
CA ASN A 179 -17.21 -25.15 21.37
C ASN A 179 -16.37 -24.04 20.72
N ALA A 180 -15.64 -24.36 19.66
CA ALA A 180 -14.85 -23.41 18.88
C ALA A 180 -15.59 -23.02 17.59
N LEU A 181 -15.41 -21.77 17.16
CA LEU A 181 -15.99 -21.25 15.93
C LEU A 181 -14.95 -21.09 14.82
N ASP A 182 -15.43 -21.16 13.58
CA ASP A 182 -14.66 -20.82 12.38
C ASP A 182 -14.24 -19.34 12.36
N THR A 183 -13.43 -18.95 11.37
CA THR A 183 -13.02 -17.56 11.13
C THR A 183 -14.21 -16.69 10.70
N TRP A 184 -14.37 -15.53 11.33
CA TRP A 184 -15.43 -14.57 10.99
C TRP A 184 -14.87 -13.35 10.28
N LEU A 185 -15.46 -12.98 9.14
CA LEU A 185 -15.26 -11.67 8.54
C LEU A 185 -16.21 -10.66 9.21
N VAL A 186 -15.63 -9.63 9.80
CA VAL A 186 -16.35 -8.54 10.46
C VAL A 186 -16.06 -7.26 9.68
N ILE A 187 -17.13 -6.60 9.23
CA ILE A 187 -17.04 -5.35 8.48
C ILE A 187 -17.32 -4.19 9.46
N PRO A 188 -16.47 -3.13 9.50
CA PRO A 188 -16.75 -1.95 10.30
C PRO A 188 -18.16 -1.39 10.09
N GLY A 189 -18.85 -1.07 11.18
CA GLY A 189 -20.24 -0.59 11.15
C GLY A 189 -21.31 -1.67 10.92
N LYS A 190 -20.92 -2.95 10.84
CA LYS A 190 -21.84 -4.11 10.79
C LYS A 190 -21.64 -5.01 11.99
N VAL A 191 -22.69 -5.78 12.30
CA VAL A 191 -22.67 -6.83 13.31
C VAL A 191 -22.89 -8.15 12.59
N ALA A 192 -21.90 -9.03 12.65
CA ALA A 192 -22.06 -10.41 12.22
C ALA A 192 -22.81 -11.18 13.31
N SER A 193 -23.66 -12.12 12.94
CA SER A 193 -24.49 -12.88 13.88
C SER A 193 -24.65 -14.33 13.45
N MET A 194 -24.66 -15.25 14.40
CA MET A 194 -24.92 -16.67 14.20
C MET A 194 -25.82 -17.19 15.32
N ARG A 195 -26.80 -18.02 14.97
CA ARG A 195 -27.65 -18.70 15.94
C ARG A 195 -26.94 -19.93 16.51
N LEU A 196 -26.94 -20.06 17.83
CA LEU A 196 -26.43 -21.22 18.53
C LEU A 196 -27.57 -22.22 18.77
N SER A 197 -27.85 -23.04 17.76
CA SER A 197 -29.01 -23.94 17.80
C SER A 197 -29.01 -24.86 19.02
N GLY A 198 -30.09 -24.80 19.81
CA GLY A 198 -30.25 -25.60 21.02
C GLY A 198 -29.50 -25.09 22.25
N CYS A 199 -28.86 -23.92 22.18
CA CYS A 199 -28.15 -23.29 23.29
C CYS A 199 -28.86 -21.99 23.71
N ARG A 200 -29.11 -21.81 25.00
CA ARG A 200 -29.89 -20.68 25.55
C ARG A 200 -29.20 -19.94 26.70
N ASN A 201 -28.06 -20.46 27.15
CA ASN A 201 -27.26 -19.86 28.21
C ASN A 201 -25.77 -19.89 27.84
N ALA A 202 -25.46 -19.59 26.58
CA ALA A 202 -24.10 -19.60 26.07
C ALA A 202 -23.22 -18.60 26.83
N LYS A 203 -21.96 -18.98 27.07
CA LYS A 203 -20.96 -18.08 27.67
C LYS A 203 -19.72 -18.02 26.81
N ILE A 204 -19.32 -16.81 26.41
CA ILE A 204 -18.06 -16.62 25.68
C ILE A 204 -16.89 -16.93 26.62
N THR A 205 -16.11 -17.96 26.29
CA THR A 205 -14.89 -18.34 27.02
C THR A 205 -13.64 -17.74 26.38
N ASN A 206 -13.67 -17.48 25.07
CA ASN A 206 -12.62 -16.81 24.33
C ASN A 206 -13.19 -15.85 23.29
N GLN A 207 -12.75 -14.59 23.32
CA GLN A 207 -13.15 -13.55 22.38
C GLN A 207 -12.53 -13.73 20.98
N GLY A 208 -11.52 -14.60 20.85
CA GLY A 208 -10.74 -14.75 19.63
C GLY A 208 -9.70 -13.64 19.45
N ASN A 209 -8.93 -13.76 18.36
CA ASN A 209 -7.90 -12.82 17.97
C ASN A 209 -8.22 -12.23 16.59
N ALA A 210 -8.07 -10.92 16.46
CA ALA A 210 -8.27 -10.24 15.20
C ALA A 210 -7.03 -10.32 14.30
N ALA A 211 -7.27 -10.52 13.00
CA ALA A 211 -6.31 -10.34 11.94
C ALA A 211 -6.85 -9.32 10.96
N TYR A 212 -6.01 -8.37 10.57
CA TYR A 212 -6.38 -7.24 9.72
C TYR A 212 -5.78 -7.40 8.34
N ARG A 213 -6.60 -7.12 7.33
CA ARG A 213 -6.16 -6.96 5.94
C ARG A 213 -6.56 -5.60 5.43
N ILE A 214 -5.60 -4.89 4.85
CA ILE A 214 -5.74 -3.55 4.31
C ILE A 214 -5.32 -3.60 2.85
N MET A 215 -6.27 -3.37 1.96
CA MET A 215 -6.04 -3.34 0.52
C MET A 215 -6.32 -1.94 -0.05
N PHE A 216 -5.70 -1.61 -1.18
CA PHE A 216 -6.06 -0.42 -1.95
C PHE A 216 -7.45 -0.58 -2.55
N ASP A 217 -8.36 0.36 -2.33
CA ASP A 217 -9.72 0.34 -2.89
C ASP A 217 -9.92 1.36 -4.02
N GLN A 218 -9.88 2.69 -3.80
CA GLN A 218 -10.15 3.68 -4.86
C GLN A 218 -9.35 5.01 -4.76
N PRO A 219 -8.63 5.43 -5.82
CA PRO A 219 -8.55 4.77 -7.12
C PRO A 219 -7.65 3.53 -7.05
N ARG A 220 -8.05 2.44 -7.71
CA ARG A 220 -7.22 1.24 -7.82
C ARG A 220 -5.95 1.57 -8.58
N PRO A 221 -4.76 1.49 -7.97
CA PRO A 221 -3.52 1.92 -8.62
C PRO A 221 -3.09 0.96 -9.71
N PHE A 222 -3.45 -0.32 -9.59
CA PHE A 222 -3.09 -1.39 -10.53
C PHE A 222 -4.31 -1.93 -11.28
N THR A 223 -4.07 -2.48 -12.47
CA THR A 223 -5.07 -3.24 -13.24
C THR A 223 -5.43 -4.54 -12.52
N CYS A 224 -6.62 -5.10 -12.69
CA CYS A 224 -7.01 -6.35 -11.99
C CYS A 224 -6.09 -7.55 -12.30
N SER A 225 -5.45 -7.55 -13.46
CA SER A 225 -4.48 -8.58 -13.87
C SER A 225 -3.09 -8.39 -13.23
N HIS A 226 -2.79 -7.21 -12.68
CA HIS A 226 -1.49 -6.94 -12.09
C HIS A 226 -1.32 -7.73 -10.78
N PRO A 227 -0.13 -8.29 -10.50
CA PRO A 227 0.10 -9.11 -9.31
C PRO A 227 -0.22 -8.41 -7.98
N PHE A 228 -0.15 -7.08 -7.95
CA PHE A 228 -0.37 -6.27 -6.72
C PHE A 228 -1.83 -5.83 -6.53
N ALA A 229 -2.73 -6.10 -7.48
CA ALA A 229 -4.10 -5.60 -7.45
C ALA A 229 -4.92 -6.09 -6.26
N HIS A 230 -4.52 -7.22 -5.67
CA HIS A 230 -5.23 -7.91 -4.60
C HIS A 230 -4.33 -8.20 -3.39
N GLN A 231 -3.25 -7.44 -3.25
CA GLN A 231 -2.26 -7.64 -2.19
C GLN A 231 -2.42 -6.60 -1.08
N GLU A 232 -1.92 -6.96 0.10
CA GLU A 232 -1.88 -6.09 1.28
C GLU A 232 -1.02 -4.85 1.02
N VAL A 233 -1.50 -3.69 1.49
CA VAL A 233 -0.87 -2.38 1.28
C VAL A 233 0.59 -2.39 1.72
N ILE A 234 0.90 -2.90 2.92
CA ILE A 234 2.27 -2.92 3.45
C ILE A 234 3.22 -3.71 2.57
N TRP A 235 2.80 -4.89 2.12
CA TRP A 235 3.62 -5.74 1.26
C TRP A 235 3.89 -5.04 -0.09
N VAL A 236 2.85 -4.43 -0.68
CA VAL A 236 2.99 -3.67 -1.93
C VAL A 236 3.96 -2.50 -1.76
N LEU A 237 3.91 -1.79 -0.63
CA LEU A 237 4.83 -0.67 -0.37
C LEU A 237 6.29 -1.13 -0.26
N TYR A 238 6.58 -2.26 0.37
CA TYR A 238 7.95 -2.82 0.39
C TYR A 238 8.42 -3.23 -1.00
N CYS A 239 7.54 -3.82 -1.81
CA CYS A 239 7.85 -4.13 -3.21
C CYS A 239 8.14 -2.86 -4.02
N LEU A 240 7.35 -1.81 -3.84
CA LEU A 240 7.56 -0.50 -4.46
C LEU A 240 8.86 0.15 -4.02
N TRP A 241 9.17 0.13 -2.72
CA TRP A 241 10.43 0.62 -2.17
C TRP A 241 11.64 -0.06 -2.83
N GLY A 242 11.64 -1.39 -2.88
CA GLY A 242 12.71 -2.15 -3.52
C GLY A 242 12.80 -1.92 -5.03
N LEU A 243 11.64 -1.77 -5.70
CA LEU A 243 11.59 -1.47 -7.13
C LEU A 243 12.20 -0.10 -7.44
N VAL A 244 11.79 0.95 -6.73
CA VAL A 244 12.32 2.31 -6.90
C VAL A 244 13.84 2.31 -6.68
N GLY A 245 14.32 1.67 -5.60
CA GLY A 245 15.76 1.54 -5.36
C GLY A 245 16.52 0.87 -6.51
N ARG A 246 15.99 -0.23 -7.07
CA ARG A 246 16.58 -0.88 -8.24
C ARG A 246 16.55 0.00 -9.49
N THR A 247 15.44 0.69 -9.75
CA THR A 247 15.30 1.61 -10.88
C THR A 247 16.33 2.73 -10.83
N ILE A 248 16.53 3.34 -9.65
CA ILE A 248 17.57 4.36 -9.46
C ILE A 248 18.95 3.77 -9.73
N GLY A 249 19.23 2.55 -9.26
CA GLY A 249 20.50 1.87 -9.53
C GLY A 249 20.74 1.57 -11.02
N GLU A 250 19.70 1.24 -11.81
CA GLU A 250 19.82 1.10 -13.27
C GLU A 250 20.15 2.43 -13.94
N ILE A 251 19.49 3.51 -13.50
CA ILE A 251 19.73 4.86 -14.04
C ILE A 251 21.13 5.35 -13.67
N GLU A 252 21.61 5.07 -12.46
CA GLU A 252 22.97 5.38 -12.02
C GLU A 252 24.02 4.67 -12.90
N ARG A 253 23.81 3.39 -13.22
CA ARG A 253 24.68 2.66 -14.15
C ARG A 253 24.65 3.28 -15.55
N ALA A 254 23.47 3.56 -16.08
CA ALA A 254 23.32 4.18 -17.40
C ALA A 254 23.96 5.56 -17.47
N TYR A 255 23.80 6.36 -16.41
CA TYR A 255 24.43 7.67 -16.30
C TYR A 255 25.96 7.55 -16.23
N ALA A 256 26.50 6.63 -15.41
CA ALA A 256 27.94 6.41 -15.33
C ALA A 256 28.56 6.00 -16.68
N LEU A 257 27.87 5.17 -17.47
CA LEU A 257 28.31 4.79 -18.81
C LEU A 257 28.37 5.97 -19.78
N SER A 258 27.50 6.97 -19.63
CA SER A 258 27.53 8.19 -20.46
C SER A 258 28.71 9.13 -20.17
N GLN A 259 29.45 8.89 -19.09
CA GLN A 259 30.57 9.73 -18.66
C GLN A 259 31.94 9.16 -19.09
N ILE A 260 31.95 8.01 -19.76
CA ILE A 260 33.15 7.32 -20.26
C ILE A 260 33.30 7.63 -21.75
#